data_AF-A0A943YV11-F1
#
_entry.id   AF-A0A943YV11-F1
#
_cell.length_a   1.000
_cell.length_b   1.000
_cell.length_c   1.000
_cell.angle_alpha   90.00
_cell.angle_beta   90.00
_cell.angle_gamma   90.00
#
_symmetry.space_group_name_H-M   'P 1'
#
loop_
_entity.id
_entity.type
_entity.pdbx_description
1 polymer ?
#
loop_
_entity_poly.entity_id
_entity_poly.type
_entity_poly.pdbx_seq_one_letter_code
_entity_poly.pdbx_strand_id
1 'polypeptide(L)' 'MRHEVGGRAGLDNAGDFRRDELAEAKKQIGSLLNKLESSLKTLMSKDDPSRYKSQDALTKRRIEALRIARRLIEREMG' A
#
# COMPACT_ATOMS: atom_id res chain seq x y z
N MET A 1 8.53 -30.04 17.52
CA MET A 1 8.82 -29.08 16.42
C MET A 1 8.32 -27.71 16.85
N ARG A 2 9.22 -26.82 17.25
CA ARG A 2 8.91 -25.41 17.49
C ARG A 2 9.21 -24.69 16.18
N HIS A 3 8.21 -24.05 15.57
CA HIS A 3 8.45 -23.13 14.46
C HIS A 3 9.15 -21.91 15.05
N GLU A 4 10.43 -21.79 14.74
CA GLU A 4 11.21 -20.58 14.97
C GLU A 4 10.67 -19.52 14.01
N VAL A 5 9.87 -18.60 14.56
CA VAL A 5 9.58 -17.32 13.92
C VAL A 5 10.92 -16.60 13.78
N GLY A 6 11.53 -16.73 12.61
CA GLY A 6 12.74 -16.03 12.20
C GLY A 6 12.58 -14.55 12.47
N GLY A 7 13.39 -14.07 13.42
CA GLY A 7 13.43 -12.68 13.83
C GLY A 7 13.75 -11.77 12.66
N ARG A 8 13.09 -10.61 12.69
CA ARG A 8 13.41 -9.39 11.95
C ARG A 8 14.91 -9.11 12.00
N ALA A 9 15.62 -9.43 10.93
CA ALA A 9 16.94 -8.90 10.61
C ALA A 9 16.88 -8.47 9.15
N GLY A 10 17.14 -7.20 8.85
CA GLY A 10 17.08 -6.67 7.49
C GLY A 10 16.27 -5.39 7.34
N LEU A 11 16.60 -4.35 8.11
CA LEU A 11 16.52 -2.97 7.63
C LEU A 11 17.94 -2.51 7.23
N ASP A 12 18.72 -3.44 6.69
CA ASP A 12 20.18 -3.39 6.61
C ASP A 12 20.64 -3.44 5.14
N ASN A 13 19.84 -2.93 4.21
CA ASN A 13 20.26 -2.33 2.92
C ASN A 13 19.01 -2.07 2.09
N ALA A 14 18.76 -0.81 1.73
CA ALA A 14 17.66 -0.41 0.86
C ALA A 14 17.76 -0.94 -0.59
N GLY A 15 18.72 -1.84 -0.89
CA GLY A 15 19.07 -2.28 -2.25
C GLY A 15 19.04 -3.79 -2.50
N ASP A 16 18.67 -4.63 -1.53
CA ASP A 16 18.62 -6.10 -1.73
C ASP A 16 17.32 -6.71 -1.14
N PHE A 17 16.18 -6.32 -1.70
CA PHE A 17 14.93 -7.05 -1.45
C PHE A 17 14.86 -8.26 -2.37
N ARG A 18 14.54 -9.43 -1.83
CA ARG A 18 14.35 -10.61 -2.70
C ARG A 18 13.15 -10.39 -3.61
N ARG A 19 13.17 -11.01 -4.79
CA ARG A 19 12.10 -10.86 -5.80
C ARG A 19 10.71 -11.28 -5.28
N ASP A 20 10.66 -12.31 -4.43
CA ASP A 20 9.45 -12.75 -3.73
C ASP A 20 8.93 -11.70 -2.74
N GLU A 21 9.83 -11.02 -2.02
CA GLU A 21 9.47 -9.95 -1.09
C GLU A 21 8.92 -8.72 -1.84
N LEU A 22 9.55 -8.33 -2.95
CA LEU A 22 9.04 -7.27 -3.82
C LEU A 22 7.68 -7.63 -4.43
N ALA A 23 7.51 -8.88 -4.88
CA ALA A 23 6.24 -9.35 -5.42
C ALA A 23 5.11 -9.31 -4.38
N GLU A 24 5.39 -9.77 -3.15
CA GLU A 24 4.43 -9.74 -2.06
C GLU A 24 4.14 -8.30 -1.62
N ALA A 25 5.16 -7.43 -1.51
CA ALA A 25 4.97 -6.00 -1.24
C ALA A 25 4.09 -5.32 -2.30
N LYS A 26 4.34 -5.57 -3.59
CA LYS A 26 3.52 -5.09 -4.70
C LYS A 26 2.06 -5.55 -4.56
N LYS A 27 1.83 -6.83 -4.26
CA LYS A 27 0.50 -7.41 -4.06
C LYS A 27 -0.23 -6.78 -2.87
N GLN A 28 0.46 -6.57 -1.76
CA GLN A 28 -0.10 -5.91 -0.59
C GLN A 28 -0.47 -4.45 -0.87
N ILE A 29 0.39 -3.70 -1.56
CA ILE A 29 0.09 -2.33 -2.00
C ILE A 29 -1.12 -2.29 -2.93
N GLY A 30 -1.21 -3.21 -3.89
CA GLY A 30 -2.39 -3.33 -4.77
C GLY A 30 -3.68 -3.57 -3.98
N SER A 31 -3.64 -4.45 -2.98
CA SER A 31 -4.80 -4.72 -2.11
C SER A 31 -5.20 -3.51 -1.27
N LEU A 32 -4.24 -2.73 -0.78
CA LEU A 32 -4.50 -1.49 -0.04
C LEU A 32 -5.09 -0.40 -0.93
N LEU A 33 -4.57 -0.23 -2.15
CA LEU A 33 -5.12 0.70 -3.14
C LEU A 33 -6.60 0.42 -3.41
N ASN A 34 -6.94 -0.84 -3.73
CA ASN A 34 -8.33 -1.24 -3.99
C ASN A 34 -9.27 -0.95 -2.81
N LYS A 35 -8.81 -1.20 -1.58
CA LYS A 35 -9.59 -0.92 -0.36
C LYS A 35 -9.80 0.58 -0.13
N LEU A 36 -8.77 1.39 -0.34
CA LEU A 36 -8.85 2.84 -0.18
C LEU A 36 -9.75 3.47 -1.25
N GLU A 37 -9.63 3.05 -2.50
CA GLU A 37 -10.48 3.52 -3.60
C GLU A 37 -11.95 3.13 -3.39
N SER A 38 -12.21 1.89 -2.96
CA SER A 38 -13.56 1.42 -2.62
C SER A 38 -14.15 2.20 -1.46
N SER A 39 -13.37 2.39 -0.38
CA SER A 39 -13.80 3.16 0.78
C SER A 39 -14.12 4.61 0.42
N LEU A 40 -13.29 5.22 -0.44
CA LEU A 40 -13.52 6.58 -0.93
C LEU A 40 -14.80 6.67 -1.76
N LYS A 41 -15.02 5.72 -2.68
CA LYS A 41 -16.24 5.64 -3.49
C LYS A 41 -17.48 5.52 -2.60
N THR A 42 -17.49 4.60 -1.63
CA THR A 42 -18.61 4.45 -0.69
C THR A 42 -18.84 5.70 0.14
N LEU A 43 -17.78 6.38 0.57
CA LEU A 43 -17.88 7.61 1.36
C LEU A 43 -18.48 8.77 0.55
N MET A 44 -18.12 8.88 -0.73
CA MET A 44 -18.63 9.90 -1.65
C MET A 44 -20.04 9.61 -2.15
N SER A 45 -20.51 8.36 -2.10
CA SER A 45 -21.90 8.00 -2.44
C SER A 45 -22.93 8.32 -1.35
N LYS A 46 -22.51 8.85 -0.20
CA LYS A 46 -23.42 9.27 0.89
C LYS A 46 -24.02 10.65 0.60
N ASP A 47 -25.25 10.90 1.08
CA ASP A 47 -26.06 12.10 0.80
C ASP A 47 -25.40 13.45 1.11
N ASP A 48 -24.38 13.51 1.98
CA ASP A 48 -23.61 14.73 2.26
C ASP A 48 -22.10 14.48 2.12
N PRO A 49 -21.57 14.49 0.87
CA PRO A 49 -20.13 14.30 0.61
C PRO A 49 -19.27 15.42 1.20
N SER A 50 -19.86 16.58 1.49
CA SER A 50 -19.14 17.77 1.96
C SER A 50 -18.54 17.57 3.35
N ARG A 51 -19.19 16.77 4.20
CA ARG A 51 -18.71 16.40 5.55
C ARG A 51 -17.45 15.57 5.54
N TYR A 52 -17.15 14.92 4.42
CA TYR A 52 -16.03 13.99 4.30
C TYR A 52 -14.84 14.59 3.52
N LYS A 53 -14.88 15.87 3.15
CA LYS A 53 -13.82 16.56 2.36
C LYS A 53 -12.42 16.38 2.94
N SER A 54 -12.26 16.44 4.26
CA SER A 54 -10.95 16.23 4.91
C SER A 54 -10.46 14.78 4.79
N GLN A 55 -11.37 13.81 4.93
CA GLN A 55 -11.06 12.38 4.77
C GLN A 55 -10.80 12.04 3.30
N ASP A 56 -11.48 12.69 2.36
CA ASP A 56 -11.25 12.60 0.92
C ASP A 56 -9.83 13.07 0.55
N ALA A 57 -9.44 14.26 1.00
CA ALA A 57 -8.11 14.82 0.73
C ALA A 57 -6.96 13.97 1.30
N LEU A 58 -7.13 13.37 2.49
CA LEU A 58 -6.12 12.50 3.08
C LEU A 58 -6.06 11.14 2.38
N THR A 59 -7.22 10.57 2.04
CA THR A 59 -7.30 9.27 1.35
C THR A 59 -6.70 9.35 -0.05
N LYS A 60 -6.98 10.43 -0.80
CA LYS A 60 -6.37 10.71 -2.11
C LYS A 60 -4.84 10.80 -2.01
N ARG A 61 -4.30 11.52 -1.02
CA ARG A 61 -2.84 11.61 -0.79
C ARG A 61 -2.20 10.25 -0.49
N ARG A 62 -2.88 9.38 0.28
CA ARG A 62 -2.42 8.01 0.56
C ARG A 62 -2.43 7.13 -0.69
N ILE A 63 -3.48 7.23 -1.51
CA ILE A 63 -3.56 6.52 -2.79
C ILE A 63 -2.37 6.91 -3.68
N GLU A 64 -2.07 8.20 -3.81
CA GLU A 64 -0.93 8.66 -4.61
C GLU A 64 0.42 8.17 -4.07
N ALA A 65 0.64 8.24 -2.75
CA ALA A 65 1.86 7.70 -2.14
C ALA A 65 2.04 6.20 -2.40
N LEU A 66 0.95 5.42 -2.30
CA LEU A 66 0.97 3.98 -2.58
C LEU A 66 1.18 3.67 -4.07
N ARG A 67 0.63 4.49 -4.98
CA ARG A 67 0.89 4.37 -6.43
C ARG A 67 2.37 4.60 -6.76
N ILE A 68 2.99 5.62 -6.14
CA ILE A 68 4.43 5.87 -6.25
C ILE A 68 5.22 4.67 -5.73
N ALA A 69 4.92 4.19 -4.52
CA ALA A 69 5.59 3.02 -3.94
C ALA A 69 5.47 1.78 -4.84
N ARG A 70 4.28 1.50 -5.39
CA ARG A 70 4.08 0.39 -6.33
C ARG A 70 4.96 0.51 -7.56
N ARG A 71 5.04 1.70 -8.15
CA ARG A 71 5.85 1.96 -9.35
C ARG A 71 7.34 1.81 -9.09
N LEU A 72 7.81 2.21 -7.90
CA LEU A 72 9.19 2.01 -7.48
C LEU A 72 9.51 0.51 -7.33
N ILE A 73 8.61 -0.27 -6.73
CA ILE A 73 8.76 -1.72 -6.64
C ILE A 73 8.77 -2.37 -8.04
N GLU A 74 7.86 -1.97 -8.92
CA GLU A 74 7.82 -2.46 -10.30
C GLU A 74 9.13 -2.18 -11.04
N ARG A 75 9.72 -1.00 -10.84
CA ARG A 75 11.03 -0.64 -11.41
C ARG A 75 12.16 -1.49 -10.86
N GLU A 76 12.13 -1.82 -9.56
CA GLU A 76 13.14 -2.65 -8.91
C GLU A 76 13.07 -4.12 -9.35
N MET A 77 11.86 -4.60 -9.68
CA MET A 77 11.64 -5.99 -10.11
C MET A 77 12.14 -6.32 -11.53
N GLY A 78 12.52 -5.30 -12.32
CA GLY A 78 12.90 -5.43 -13.73
C GLY A 78 11.70 -5.37 -14.69
#